data_AF-A0A432YDE5-F1
#
_entry.id   AF-A0A432YDE5-F1
#
_cell.length_a   1.000
_cell.length_b   1.000
_cell.length_c   1.000
_cell.angle_alpha   90.00
_cell.angle_beta   90.00
_cell.angle_gamma   90.00
#
_symmetry.space_group_name_H-M   'P 1'
#
loop_
_entity.id
_entity.type
_entity.pdbx_description
1 polymer ?
#
loop_
_entity_poly.entity_id
_entity_poly.type
_entity_poly.pdbx_seq_one_letter_code
_entity_poly.pdbx_strand_id
1 'polypeptide(L)'
;MQVSSNQVPRFENADKVVHFVAFFVLALTFHRAFPIPIWAALIVLTLYGVAIEWVQGMLPYRSASVGDLVADAAGASTYYAWAYWRFRRNQSRQKKKAK
;
A
#
# COMPACT_ATOMS: atom_id res chain seq x y z
N MET A 1 -20.38 29.54 -27.82
CA MET A 1 -19.92 28.14 -27.88
C MET A 1 -19.71 27.67 -26.46
N GLN A 2 -20.71 27.00 -25.86
CA GLN A 2 -20.52 26.29 -24.59
C GLN A 2 -19.70 25.05 -24.90
N VAL A 3 -18.42 25.06 -24.53
CA VAL A 3 -17.62 23.84 -24.50
C VAL A 3 -18.21 23.00 -23.37
N SER A 4 -18.91 21.92 -23.72
CA SER A 4 -19.38 20.93 -22.77
C SER A 4 -18.21 20.53 -21.88
N SER A 5 -18.25 20.97 -20.62
CA SER A 5 -17.37 20.44 -19.60
C SER A 5 -17.76 18.98 -19.44
N ASN A 6 -17.06 18.11 -20.17
CA ASN A 6 -16.96 16.69 -19.85
C ASN A 6 -16.35 16.62 -18.44
N GLN A 7 -17.20 16.81 -17.42
CA GLN A 7 -16.88 16.48 -16.06
C GLN A 7 -16.79 14.97 -16.05
N VAL A 8 -15.60 14.46 -16.41
CA VAL A 8 -15.22 13.10 -16.11
C VAL A 8 -15.51 12.95 -14.62
N PRO A 9 -16.40 12.02 -14.21
CA PRO A 9 -16.72 11.86 -12.81
C PRO A 9 -15.41 11.61 -12.07
N ARG A 10 -14.93 12.62 -11.35
CA ARG A 10 -13.75 12.50 -10.52
C ARG A 10 -14.21 11.71 -9.30
N PHE A 11 -14.03 10.40 -9.37
CA PHE A 11 -14.25 9.53 -8.23
C PHE A 11 -13.15 9.81 -7.21
N GLU A 12 -13.35 10.82 -6.34
CA GLU A 12 -12.42 11.16 -5.24
C GLU A 12 -12.06 9.95 -4.37
N ASN A 13 -12.96 8.96 -4.30
CA ASN A 13 -12.73 7.72 -3.55
C ASN A 13 -11.99 6.64 -4.34
N ALA A 14 -12.01 6.67 -5.68
CA ALA A 14 -11.31 5.69 -6.50
C ALA A 14 -9.80 5.81 -6.32
N ASP A 15 -9.32 7.04 -6.12
CA ASP A 15 -7.91 7.32 -5.90
C ASP A 15 -7.37 6.60 -4.64
N LYS A 16 -8.12 6.62 -3.54
CA LYS A 16 -7.79 5.88 -2.30
C LYS A 16 -7.74 4.36 -2.51
N VAL A 17 -8.65 3.82 -3.34
CA VAL A 17 -8.66 2.39 -3.66
C VAL A 17 -7.44 2.02 -4.49
N VAL A 18 -7.05 2.88 -5.44
CA VAL A 18 -5.83 2.69 -6.24
C VAL A 18 -4.60 2.72 -5.34
N HIS A 19 -4.49 3.70 -4.44
CA HIS A 19 -3.42 3.79 -3.44
C HIS A 19 -3.31 2.52 -2.59
N PHE A 20 -4.43 2.07 -2.02
CA PHE A 20 -4.48 0.82 -1.25
C PHE A 20 -4.00 -0.41 -2.04
N VAL A 21 -4.51 -0.61 -3.26
CA VAL A 21 -4.15 -1.76 -4.10
C VAL A 21 -2.69 -1.68 -4.56
N ALA A 22 -2.23 -0.49 -4.96
CA ALA A 22 -0.85 -0.27 -5.38
C ALA A 22 0.13 -0.59 -4.25
N PHE A 23 -0.13 -0.10 -3.03
CA PHE A 23 0.71 -0.39 -1.87
C PHE A 23 0.66 -1.85 -1.42
N PHE A 24 -0.49 -2.51 -1.57
CA PHE A 24 -0.59 -3.94 -1.32
C PHE A 24 0.28 -4.75 -2.29
N VAL A 25 0.22 -4.44 -3.60
CA VAL A 25 1.04 -5.10 -4.62
C VAL A 25 2.52 -4.78 -4.41
N LEU A 26 2.86 -3.54 -4.08
CA LEU A 26 4.22 -3.11 -3.76
C LEU A 26 4.77 -3.89 -2.55
N ALA A 27 3.99 -4.03 -1.48
CA ALA A 27 4.39 -4.81 -0.31
C ALA A 27 4.61 -6.30 -0.67
N LEU A 28 3.74 -6.87 -1.53
CA LEU A 28 3.88 -8.24 -2.02
C LEU A 28 5.16 -8.44 -2.85
N THR A 29 5.42 -7.57 -3.83
CA THR A 29 6.60 -7.68 -4.69
C THR A 29 7.88 -7.39 -3.90
N PHE A 30 7.85 -6.42 -2.99
CA PHE A 30 8.97 -6.08 -2.13
C PHE A 30 9.34 -7.25 -1.18
N HIS A 31 8.35 -7.89 -0.55
CA HIS A 31 8.60 -9.07 0.28
C HIS A 31 9.13 -10.28 -0.51
N ARG A 32 8.80 -10.37 -1.81
CA ARG A 32 9.31 -11.43 -2.69
C ARG A 32 10.71 -11.14 -3.23
N ALA A 33 11.01 -9.88 -3.52
CA ALA A 33 12.28 -9.44 -4.07
C ALA A 33 13.38 -9.37 -3.00
N PHE A 34 13.03 -8.96 -1.76
CA PHE A 34 13.99 -8.70 -0.70
C PHE A 34 13.74 -9.61 0.51
N PRO A 35 14.70 -10.48 0.88
CA PRO A 35 14.62 -11.32 2.07
C PRO A 35 15.00 -10.53 3.35
N ILE A 36 14.37 -9.37 3.57
CA ILE A 36 14.63 -8.51 4.73
C ILE A 36 13.54 -8.70 5.80
N PRO A 37 13.83 -8.37 7.09
CA PRO A 37 12.83 -8.50 8.13
C PRO A 37 11.63 -7.58 7.90
N ILE A 38 10.45 -8.04 8.33
CA ILE A 38 9.15 -7.35 8.12
C ILE A 38 9.18 -5.89 8.59
N TRP A 39 9.81 -5.61 9.73
CA TRP A 39 9.89 -4.26 10.28
C TRP A 39 10.70 -3.30 9.38
N ALA A 40 11.80 -3.77 8.78
CA ALA A 40 12.60 -2.96 7.86
C ALA A 40 11.83 -2.68 6.57
N ALA A 41 11.09 -3.68 6.08
CA ALA A 41 10.24 -3.51 4.92
C ALA A 41 9.10 -2.52 5.14
N LEU A 42 8.46 -2.56 6.33
CA LEU A 42 7.45 -1.57 6.70
C LEU A 42 8.03 -0.15 6.74
N ILE A 43 9.22 0.05 7.31
CA ILE A 43 9.89 1.36 7.31
C ILE A 43 10.13 1.86 5.88
N VAL A 44 10.68 1.00 5.01
CA VAL A 44 10.96 1.38 3.61
C VAL A 44 9.68 1.77 2.87
N LEU A 45 8.60 0.98 3.02
CA LEU A 45 7.33 1.27 2.37
C LEU A 45 6.68 2.54 2.92
N THR A 46 6.73 2.78 4.24
CA THR A 46 6.22 4.03 4.83
C THR A 46 7.00 5.24 4.33
N LEU A 47 8.33 5.19 4.29
CA LEU A 47 9.16 6.26 3.73
C LEU A 47 8.84 6.51 2.26
N TYR A 48 8.59 5.44 1.50
CA TYR A 48 8.20 5.53 0.10
C TYR A 48 6.83 6.22 -0.08
N GLY A 49 5.84 5.90 0.76
CA GLY A 49 4.53 6.58 0.76
C GLY A 49 4.64 8.07 1.06
N VAL A 50 5.41 8.44 2.09
CA VAL A 50 5.68 9.85 2.41
C VAL A 50 6.36 10.58 1.25
N ALA A 51 7.32 9.92 0.57
CA ALA A 51 7.98 10.50 -0.60
C ALA A 51 7.01 10.72 -1.77
N ILE A 52 6.07 9.79 -2.00
CA ILE A 52 5.03 9.95 -3.02
C ILE A 52 4.13 11.15 -2.70
N GLU A 53 3.65 11.28 -1.46
CA GLU A 53 2.83 12.41 -1.06
C GLU A 53 3.56 13.74 -1.21
N TRP A 54 4.85 13.78 -0.87
CA TRP A 54 5.70 14.95 -1.05
C TRP A 54 5.77 15.37 -2.52
N VAL A 55 6.03 14.41 -3.40
CA VAL A 55 6.08 14.66 -4.85
C VAL A 55 4.69 15.05 -5.37
N GLN A 56 3.62 14.43 -4.88
CA GLN A 56 2.25 14.80 -5.22
C GLN A 56 1.92 16.23 -4.81
N GLY A 57 2.41 16.71 -3.67
CA GLY A 57 2.26 18.11 -3.24
C GLY A 57 2.96 19.13 -4.14
N MET A 58 3.94 18.70 -4.96
CA MET A 58 4.60 19.55 -5.95
C MET A 58 3.86 19.58 -7.29
N LEU A 59 2.86 18.71 -7.51
CA LEU A 59 2.12 18.63 -8.76
C LEU A 59 0.93 19.61 -8.74
N PRO A 60 0.85 20.58 -9.66
CA PRO A 60 -0.20 21.61 -9.65
C PRO A 60 -1.62 21.05 -9.89
N TYR A 61 -1.74 19.80 -10.36
CA TYR A 61 -2.99 19.13 -10.67
C TYR A 61 -3.42 18.09 -9.62
N ARG A 62 -2.61 17.85 -8.58
CA ARG A 62 -2.89 16.88 -7.50
C ARG A 62 -2.60 17.51 -6.13
N SER A 63 -3.58 17.50 -5.24
CA SER A 63 -3.34 17.88 -3.83
C SER A 63 -2.73 16.70 -3.09
N ALA A 64 -1.69 16.86 -2.29
CA ALA A 64 -1.39 15.83 -1.28
C ALA A 64 -2.57 15.75 -0.30
N SER A 65 -2.98 14.54 0.10
CA SER A 65 -4.08 14.33 1.06
C SER A 65 -3.69 13.27 2.05
N VAL A 66 -3.82 13.56 3.34
CA VAL A 66 -3.56 12.61 4.44
C VAL A 66 -4.35 11.31 4.28
N GLY A 67 -5.48 11.34 3.55
CA GLY A 67 -6.25 10.14 3.22
C GLY A 67 -5.49 9.13 2.35
N ASP A 68 -4.57 9.60 1.51
CA ASP A 68 -3.76 8.76 0.62
C ASP A 68 -2.64 8.09 1.41
N LEU A 69 -1.96 8.79 2.33
CA LEU A 69 -1.04 8.21 3.31
C LEU A 69 -1.69 7.06 4.09
N VAL A 70 -2.92 7.28 4.56
CA VAL A 70 -3.66 6.28 5.35
C VAL A 70 -4.01 5.08 4.48
N ALA A 71 -4.39 5.28 3.21
CA ALA A 71 -4.66 4.20 2.28
C ALA A 71 -3.40 3.37 1.99
N ASP A 72 -2.26 4.03 1.78
CA ASP A 72 -0.96 3.41 1.55
C ASP A 72 -0.51 2.58 2.77
N ALA A 73 -0.61 3.17 3.96
CA ALA A 73 -0.30 2.50 5.22
C ALA A 73 -1.22 1.29 5.48
N ALA A 74 -2.52 1.40 5.17
CA ALA A 74 -3.48 0.32 5.31
C ALA A 74 -3.19 -0.85 4.34
N GLY A 75 -2.82 -0.55 3.10
CA GLY A 75 -2.44 -1.55 2.09
C GLY A 75 -1.21 -2.35 2.51
N ALA A 76 -0.14 -1.66 2.91
CA ALA A 76 1.09 -2.30 3.40
C ALA A 76 0.82 -3.13 4.68
N SER A 77 0.11 -2.57 5.66
CA SER A 77 -0.19 -3.24 6.93
C SER A 77 -1.02 -4.51 6.73
N THR A 78 -2.01 -4.46 5.84
CA THR A 78 -2.88 -5.61 5.54
C THR A 78 -2.09 -6.76 4.91
N TYR A 79 -1.18 -6.46 3.99
CA TYR A 79 -0.30 -7.47 3.40
C TYR A 79 0.59 -8.14 4.47
N TYR A 80 1.27 -7.36 5.31
CA TYR A 80 2.16 -7.93 6.33
C TYR A 80 1.41 -8.67 7.44
N ALA A 81 0.20 -8.22 7.81
CA ALA A 81 -0.66 -8.96 8.73
C ALA A 81 -1.04 -10.33 8.15
N TRP A 82 -1.41 -10.38 6.87
CA TRP A 82 -1.69 -11.63 6.17
C TRP A 82 -0.46 -12.54 6.05
N ALA A 83 0.70 -11.99 5.69
CA ALA A 83 1.96 -12.72 5.58
C ALA A 83 2.39 -13.30 6.93
N TYR A 84 2.29 -12.50 8.01
CA TYR A 84 2.57 -12.94 9.37
C TYR A 84 1.62 -14.05 9.82
N TRP A 85 0.32 -13.90 9.57
CA TRP A 85 -0.67 -14.92 9.90
C TRP A 85 -0.38 -16.24 9.15
N ARG A 86 -0.05 -16.16 7.86
CA ARG A 86 0.31 -17.33 7.04
C ARG A 86 1.58 -18.02 7.57
N PHE A 87 2.61 -17.24 7.91
CA PHE A 87 3.85 -17.76 8.50
C PHE A 87 3.59 -18.47 9.83
N ARG A 88 2.82 -17.85 10.72
CA ARG A 88 2.46 -18.43 12.03
C ARG A 88 1.65 -19.72 11.88
N ARG A 89 0.71 -19.76 10.93
CA ARG A 89 -0.12 -20.95 10.64
C ARG A 89 0.70 -22.12 10.06
N ASN A 90 1.70 -21.84 9.24
CA ASN A 90 2.61 -22.85 8.71
C ASN A 90 3.51 -23.45 9.81
N GLN A 91 3.98 -22.64 10.76
CA GLN A 91 4.76 -23.12 11.90
C GLN A 91 3.96 -24.06 12.81
N SER A 92 2.68 -23.76 13.06
CA SER A 92 1.78 -24.62 13.84
C SER A 92 1.54 -25.99 13.19
N ARG A 93 1.54 -26.03 11.85
CA ARG A 93 1.40 -27.27 11.06
C ARG A 93 2.67 -28.12 11.07
N GLN A 94 3.85 -27.50 11.02
CA GLN A 94 5.13 -28.23 11.09
C GLN A 94 5.36 -28.86 12.48
N LYS A 95 5.10 -28.12 13.57
CA LYS A 95 5.21 -28.66 14.93
C LYS A 95 4.28 -29.84 15.21
N LYS A 96 3.13 -29.91 14.53
CA LYS A 96 2.20 -31.05 14.61
C LYS A 96 2.61 -32.26 13.76
N LYS A 97 3.47 -32.09 12.76
CA LYS A 97 4.00 -33.20 11.94
C LYS A 97 5.29 -33.80 12.50
N ALA A 98 6.01 -33.04 13.33
CA ALA A 98 7.25 -33.47 13.99
C ALA A 98 7.01 -34.10 15.38
N LYS A 99 5.76 -34.23 15.81
CA LYS A 99 5.31 -34.93 17.02
C LYS A 99 4.44 -36.10 16.59
#